data_AF-A0A0M0F4X1-F1
#
_entry.id   AF-A0A0M0F4X1-F1
#
_cell.length_a   1.000
_cell.length_b   1.000
_cell.length_c   1.000
_cell.angle_alpha   90.00
_cell.angle_beta   90.00
_cell.angle_gamma   90.00
#
_symmetry.space_group_name_H-M   'P 1'
#
loop_
_entity.id
_entity.type
_entity.pdbx_description
1 polymer ?
#
loop_
_entity_poly.entity_id
_entity_poly.type
_entity_poly.pdbx_seq_one_letter_code
_entity_poly.pdbx_strand_id
1 'polypeptide(L)'
;MSHDDATHGPVPLGSVDPAPLHAAVDALTAALHEYVETAVGVRAEFGASEADEDPRVLALEGRIGALNARLFDELHGALGIHADLTTSVWDPGADDEVDDDASPADVQDDTFTLDYVVMTHPGGPDLDDVVGLLDRWGHEARERLVEAGYAVPEWGVGRGADDDHDHDEDDE
;
A
#
# COMPACT_ATOMS: atom_id res chain seq x y z
N MET A 1 -6.13 -7.64 -24.71
CA MET A 1 -7.15 -8.66 -24.37
C MET A 1 -8.09 -8.00 -23.38
N SER A 2 -9.40 -7.98 -23.67
CA SER A 2 -10.39 -7.34 -22.80
C SER A 2 -10.45 -8.11 -21.48
N HIS A 3 -10.13 -7.49 -20.35
CA HIS A 3 -10.52 -8.04 -19.05
C HIS A 3 -12.06 -8.08 -19.05
N ASP A 4 -12.63 -9.27 -18.98
CA ASP A 4 -14.07 -9.47 -19.05
C ASP A 4 -14.75 -8.81 -17.84
N ASP A 5 -15.85 -8.11 -18.14
CA ASP A 5 -16.80 -7.42 -17.25
C ASP A 5 -17.45 -8.34 -16.17
N ALA A 6 -17.00 -9.59 -16.07
CA ALA A 6 -17.54 -10.64 -15.21
C ALA A 6 -16.90 -10.67 -13.81
N THR A 7 -15.63 -10.27 -13.67
CA THR A 7 -14.89 -10.40 -12.40
C THR A 7 -15.17 -9.24 -11.42
N HIS A 8 -15.56 -8.08 -11.94
CA HIS A 8 -15.86 -6.88 -11.15
C HIS A 8 -17.36 -6.51 -11.14
N GLY A 9 -18.21 -7.38 -11.70
CA GLY A 9 -19.65 -7.16 -11.79
C GLY A 9 -20.41 -7.49 -10.48
N PRO A 10 -21.66 -7.04 -10.34
CA PRO A 10 -22.48 -7.27 -9.14
C PRO A 10 -22.99 -8.72 -8.99
N VAL A 11 -22.72 -9.58 -9.98
CA VAL A 11 -23.12 -10.98 -9.98
C VAL A 11 -22.05 -11.77 -9.22
N PRO A 12 -22.41 -12.59 -8.21
CA PRO A 12 -21.44 -13.41 -7.51
C PRO A 12 -20.62 -14.28 -8.47
N LEU A 13 -19.32 -14.38 -8.19
CA LEU A 13 -18.46 -15.31 -8.91
C LEU A 13 -19.01 -16.73 -8.79
N GLY A 14 -18.91 -17.49 -9.88
CA GLY A 14 -19.15 -18.93 -9.87
C GLY A 14 -18.10 -19.68 -9.05
N SER A 15 -18.02 -21.00 -9.22
CA SER A 15 -16.96 -21.78 -8.59
C SER A 15 -15.57 -21.33 -9.07
N VAL A 16 -14.74 -20.82 -8.16
CA VAL A 16 -13.32 -20.49 -8.39
C VAL A 16 -12.46 -21.66 -7.87
N ASP A 17 -11.43 -22.04 -8.63
CA ASP A 17 -10.44 -23.01 -8.16
C ASP A 17 -9.38 -22.29 -7.29
N PRO A 18 -9.24 -22.64 -6.00
CA PRO A 18 -8.27 -21.97 -5.12
C PRO A 18 -6.84 -22.50 -5.27
N ALA A 19 -6.59 -23.59 -6.02
CA ALA A 19 -5.28 -24.22 -6.06
C ALA A 19 -4.13 -23.28 -6.55
N PRO A 20 -4.31 -22.43 -7.57
CA PRO A 20 -3.27 -21.47 -7.98
C PRO A 20 -2.92 -20.47 -6.89
N LEU A 21 -3.93 -19.92 -6.21
CA LEU A 21 -3.76 -18.94 -5.13
C LEU A 21 -2.94 -19.53 -3.97
N HIS A 22 -3.25 -20.77 -3.58
CA HIS A 22 -2.47 -21.47 -2.56
C HIS A 22 -1.03 -21.72 -3.00
N ALA A 23 -0.79 -22.07 -4.27
CA ALA A 23 0.56 -22.26 -4.77
C ALA A 23 1.39 -20.95 -4.75
N ALA A 24 0.77 -19.80 -5.01
CA ALA A 24 1.43 -18.50 -4.86
C ALA A 24 1.76 -18.18 -3.40
N VAL A 25 0.83 -18.43 -2.47
CA VAL A 25 1.07 -18.30 -1.02
C VAL A 25 2.20 -19.21 -0.54
N ASP A 26 2.22 -20.47 -0.97
CA ASP A 26 3.26 -21.43 -0.60
C ASP A 26 4.65 -20.99 -1.09
N ALA A 27 4.72 -20.43 -2.31
CA ALA A 27 5.97 -19.91 -2.86
C ALA A 27 6.48 -18.68 -2.09
N LEU A 28 5.59 -17.76 -1.72
CA LEU A 28 5.93 -16.59 -0.89
C LEU A 28 6.37 -17.03 0.52
N THR A 29 5.64 -17.94 1.14
CA THR A 29 5.97 -18.51 2.47
C THR A 29 7.35 -19.13 2.48
N ALA A 30 7.70 -19.92 1.46
CA ALA A 30 9.02 -20.53 1.36
C ALA A 30 10.13 -19.47 1.25
N ALA A 31 9.92 -18.41 0.46
CA ALA A 31 10.89 -17.33 0.33
C ALA A 31 11.05 -16.51 1.62
N LEU A 32 9.97 -16.27 2.37
CA LEU A 32 10.02 -15.59 3.67
C LEU A 32 10.81 -16.39 4.72
N HIS A 33 10.63 -17.72 4.76
CA HIS A 33 11.44 -18.57 5.63
C HIS A 33 12.92 -18.53 5.26
N GLU A 34 13.24 -18.60 3.97
CA GLU A 34 14.62 -18.49 3.47
C GLU A 34 15.24 -17.13 3.82
N TYR A 35 14.47 -16.04 3.74
CA TYR A 35 14.88 -14.71 4.17
C TYR A 35 15.24 -14.66 5.66
N VAL A 36 14.37 -15.15 6.54
CA VAL A 36 14.63 -15.14 7.98
C VAL A 36 15.89 -15.92 8.33
N GLU A 37 16.07 -17.13 7.77
CA GLU A 37 17.26 -17.94 8.01
C GLU A 37 18.53 -17.24 7.50
N THR A 38 18.46 -16.63 6.31
CA THR A 38 19.59 -15.90 5.71
C THR A 38 19.92 -14.65 6.51
N ALA A 39 18.95 -13.82 6.85
CA ALA A 39 19.14 -12.60 7.62
C ALA A 39 19.74 -12.90 9.00
N VAL A 40 19.23 -13.92 9.71
CA VAL A 40 19.81 -14.35 10.99
C VAL A 40 21.26 -14.81 10.82
N GLY A 41 21.57 -15.55 9.75
CA GLY A 41 22.93 -15.97 9.43
C GLY A 41 23.87 -14.79 9.15
N VAL A 42 23.45 -13.86 8.29
CA VAL A 42 24.19 -12.64 7.94
C VAL A 42 24.43 -11.78 9.18
N ARG A 43 23.41 -11.58 10.04
CA ARG A 43 23.55 -10.82 11.30
C ARG A 43 24.52 -11.48 12.29
N ALA A 44 24.76 -12.79 12.19
CA ALA A 44 25.78 -13.49 12.97
C ALA A 44 27.21 -13.31 12.40
N GLU A 45 27.33 -12.95 11.12
CA GLU A 45 28.60 -12.71 10.42
C GLU A 45 29.01 -11.23 10.44
N PHE A 46 28.06 -10.30 10.36
CA PHE A 46 28.28 -8.86 10.12
C PHE A 46 27.54 -7.94 11.10
N GLY A 47 27.92 -6.65 11.14
CA GLY A 47 27.19 -5.60 11.85
C GLY A 47 25.80 -5.33 11.24
N ALA A 48 24.93 -4.58 11.95
CA ALA A 48 23.54 -4.37 11.50
C ALA A 48 23.49 -3.67 10.14
N SER A 49 24.15 -2.52 10.05
CA SER A 49 24.24 -1.74 8.81
C SER A 49 24.85 -2.50 7.64
N GLU A 50 25.82 -3.39 7.91
CA GLU A 50 26.47 -4.18 6.86
C GLU A 50 25.60 -5.35 6.40
N ALA A 51 24.74 -5.87 7.28
CA ALA A 51 23.84 -6.97 6.98
C ALA A 51 22.65 -6.53 6.12
N ASP A 52 22.16 -5.30 6.31
CA ASP A 52 21.08 -4.73 5.52
C ASP A 52 21.50 -4.52 4.06
N GLU A 53 22.79 -4.29 3.82
CA GLU A 53 23.37 -4.18 2.47
C GLU A 53 23.86 -5.53 1.90
N ASP A 54 23.70 -6.66 2.61
CA ASP A 54 24.20 -7.95 2.14
C ASP A 54 23.43 -8.39 0.89
N PRO A 55 24.13 -8.72 -0.22
CA PRO A 55 23.48 -9.04 -1.49
C PRO A 55 22.58 -10.28 -1.43
N ARG A 56 22.78 -11.18 -0.46
CA ARG A 56 21.90 -12.34 -0.23
C ARG A 56 20.53 -11.91 0.30
N VAL A 57 20.53 -10.94 1.23
CA VAL A 57 19.32 -10.38 1.84
C VAL A 57 18.55 -9.58 0.79
N LEU A 58 19.22 -8.65 0.10
CA LEU A 58 18.61 -7.83 -0.95
C LEU A 58 18.01 -8.66 -2.11
N ALA A 59 18.68 -9.76 -2.50
CA ALA A 59 18.16 -10.66 -3.52
C ALA A 59 16.87 -11.38 -3.08
N LEU A 60 16.78 -11.75 -1.80
CA LEU A 60 15.58 -12.37 -1.24
C LEU A 60 14.44 -11.37 -1.11
N GLU A 61 14.72 -10.12 -0.74
CA GLU A 61 13.73 -9.03 -0.69
C GLU A 61 13.12 -8.77 -2.07
N GLY A 62 13.96 -8.64 -3.10
CA GLY A 62 13.48 -8.50 -4.48
C GLY A 62 12.64 -9.69 -4.94
N ARG A 63 13.01 -10.92 -4.56
CA ARG A 63 12.23 -12.13 -4.85
C ARG A 63 10.89 -12.15 -4.11
N ILE A 64 10.87 -11.76 -2.84
CA ILE A 64 9.66 -11.66 -2.02
C ILE A 64 8.71 -10.62 -2.61
N GLY A 65 9.21 -9.43 -2.96
CA GLY A 65 8.42 -8.38 -3.61
C GLY A 65 7.77 -8.87 -4.90
N ALA A 66 8.52 -9.57 -5.76
CA ALA A 66 7.99 -10.14 -7.00
C ALA A 66 6.93 -11.24 -6.75
N LEU A 67 7.13 -12.09 -5.75
CA LEU A 67 6.15 -13.13 -5.37
C LEU A 67 4.88 -12.52 -4.78
N ASN A 68 5.02 -11.44 -4.01
CA ASN A 68 3.90 -10.72 -3.45
C ASN A 68 3.06 -10.01 -4.53
N ALA A 69 3.69 -9.29 -5.45
CA ALA A 69 3.02 -8.69 -6.60
C ALA A 69 2.27 -9.74 -7.44
N ARG A 70 2.87 -10.92 -7.62
CA ARG A 70 2.21 -12.04 -8.30
C ARG A 70 0.98 -12.54 -7.54
N LEU A 71 1.06 -12.68 -6.22
CA LEU A 71 -0.09 -13.08 -5.40
C LEU A 71 -1.23 -12.06 -5.51
N PHE A 72 -0.90 -10.77 -5.48
CA PHE A 72 -1.85 -9.69 -5.72
C PHE A 72 -2.54 -9.85 -7.08
N ASP A 73 -1.77 -10.01 -8.17
CA ASP A 73 -2.31 -10.18 -9.52
C ASP A 73 -3.20 -11.43 -9.64
N GLU A 74 -2.82 -12.54 -9.00
CA GLU A 74 -3.60 -13.77 -9.02
C GLU A 74 -4.93 -13.61 -8.23
N LEU A 75 -4.91 -12.94 -7.08
CA LEU A 75 -6.11 -12.63 -6.30
C LEU A 75 -7.03 -11.65 -7.04
N HIS A 76 -6.46 -10.60 -7.62
CA HIS A 76 -7.20 -9.63 -8.41
C HIS A 76 -7.83 -10.29 -9.64
N GLY A 77 -7.04 -11.05 -10.40
CA GLY A 77 -7.52 -11.72 -11.59
C GLY A 77 -8.57 -12.80 -11.31
N ALA A 78 -8.41 -13.56 -10.23
CA ALA A 78 -9.33 -14.66 -9.90
C ALA A 78 -10.60 -14.22 -9.17
N LEU A 79 -10.48 -13.21 -8.29
CA LEU A 79 -11.55 -12.82 -7.37
C LEU A 79 -12.07 -11.40 -7.59
N GLY A 80 -11.39 -10.58 -8.38
CA GLY A 80 -11.73 -9.17 -8.55
C GLY A 80 -11.46 -8.31 -7.32
N ILE A 81 -10.73 -8.85 -6.36
CA ILE A 81 -10.42 -8.19 -5.08
C ILE A 81 -9.09 -7.45 -5.23
N HIS A 82 -9.09 -6.19 -4.85
CA HIS A 82 -7.86 -5.45 -4.58
C HIS A 82 -7.40 -5.83 -3.18
N ALA A 83 -6.58 -6.89 -3.11
CA ALA A 83 -6.15 -7.43 -1.84
C ALA A 83 -5.03 -6.56 -1.28
N ASP A 84 -5.27 -5.95 -0.13
CA ASP A 84 -4.23 -5.18 0.55
C ASP A 84 -3.42 -6.09 1.47
N LEU A 85 -2.38 -6.70 0.89
CA LEU A 85 -1.63 -7.81 1.51
C LEU A 85 -0.29 -7.37 2.15
N THR A 86 0.17 -6.16 1.86
CA THR A 86 1.50 -5.69 2.28
C THR A 86 1.57 -4.26 2.77
N THR A 87 0.45 -3.55 2.93
CA THR A 87 0.43 -2.34 3.78
C THR A 87 0.76 -2.76 5.21
N SER A 88 2.05 -2.72 5.50
CA SER A 88 2.57 -2.97 6.84
C SER A 88 2.48 -1.65 7.59
N VAL A 89 1.50 -1.53 8.48
CA VAL A 89 1.53 -0.49 9.51
C VAL A 89 2.54 -0.93 10.56
N TRP A 90 3.81 -0.56 10.35
CA TRP A 90 4.80 -0.51 11.42
C TRP A 90 5.65 0.75 11.22
N ASP A 91 5.31 1.79 11.97
CA ASP A 91 6.14 2.98 12.10
C ASP A 91 6.79 3.01 13.50
N PRO A 92 8.08 2.66 13.61
CA PRO A 92 8.84 2.81 14.85
C PRO A 92 9.55 4.18 14.94
N GLY A 93 9.11 5.19 14.17
CA GLY A 93 9.84 6.43 13.91
C GLY A 93 9.05 7.74 13.87
N ALA A 94 7.71 7.79 14.05
CA ALA A 94 7.00 9.05 14.30
C ALA A 94 7.32 9.64 15.68
N ASP A 95 8.56 10.10 15.85
CA ASP A 95 8.91 11.15 16.81
C ASP A 95 8.76 12.48 16.05
N ASP A 96 7.54 13.02 16.01
CA ASP A 96 7.34 14.45 15.72
C ASP A 96 6.18 14.99 16.57
N GLU A 97 6.61 15.70 17.63
CA GLU A 97 5.93 16.70 18.45
C GLU A 97 4.40 16.58 18.61
N VAL A 98 3.97 15.57 19.37
CA VAL A 98 2.67 15.59 20.05
C VAL A 98 2.76 16.54 21.25
N ASP A 99 1.75 17.39 21.44
CA ASP A 99 1.58 18.24 22.62
C ASP A 99 1.81 17.44 23.91
N ASP A 100 2.91 17.74 24.62
CA ASP A 100 3.45 17.00 25.79
C ASP A 100 2.46 16.85 26.97
N ASP A 101 1.30 17.50 26.92
CA ASP A 101 0.28 17.46 27.97
C ASP A 101 -0.89 16.48 27.67
N ALA A 102 -0.94 15.85 26.49
CA ALA A 102 -1.93 14.82 26.19
C ALA A 102 -1.38 13.42 26.53
N SER A 103 -2.11 12.63 27.34
CA SER A 103 -1.73 11.23 27.55
C SER A 103 -1.89 10.47 26.22
N PRO A 104 -0.89 9.67 25.78
CA PRO A 104 -1.00 8.86 24.56
C PRO A 104 -2.19 7.89 24.53
N ALA A 105 -2.83 7.66 25.68
CA ALA A 105 -4.01 6.80 25.82
C ALA A 105 -5.34 7.47 25.47
N ASP A 106 -5.36 8.80 25.28
CA ASP A 106 -6.58 9.59 25.07
C ASP A 106 -6.74 10.11 23.62
N VAL A 107 -5.76 9.85 22.75
CA VAL A 107 -5.85 10.15 21.31
C VAL A 107 -6.45 8.94 20.61
N GLN A 108 -7.62 9.13 20.01
CA GLN A 108 -8.23 8.14 19.12
C GLN A 108 -8.06 8.63 17.68
N ASP A 109 -7.16 7.99 16.96
CA ASP A 109 -7.01 8.13 15.51
C ASP A 109 -7.91 7.12 14.78
N ASP A 110 -8.32 7.50 13.58
CA ASP A 110 -9.07 6.64 12.67
C ASP A 110 -8.74 7.06 11.23
N THR A 111 -8.70 6.11 10.31
CA THR A 111 -8.30 6.33 8.92
C THR A 111 -9.51 6.16 8.01
N PHE A 112 -9.74 7.14 7.14
CA PHE A 112 -10.86 7.13 6.20
C PHE A 112 -10.35 7.14 4.77
N THR A 113 -10.79 6.19 3.95
CA THR A 113 -10.37 6.05 2.55
C THR A 113 -11.50 6.36 1.57
N LEU A 114 -11.15 6.85 0.38
CA LEU A 114 -12.07 7.13 -0.73
C LEU A 114 -11.54 6.52 -2.03
N ASP A 115 -12.21 5.48 -2.53
CA ASP A 115 -11.82 4.78 -3.76
C ASP A 115 -12.71 5.14 -4.96
N TYR A 116 -12.09 5.45 -6.09
CA TYR A 116 -12.78 5.78 -7.33
C TYR A 116 -12.26 4.98 -8.53
N VAL A 117 -13.17 4.42 -9.32
CA VAL A 117 -12.88 3.91 -10.67
C VAL A 117 -13.33 4.96 -11.68
N VAL A 118 -12.37 5.68 -12.26
CA VAL A 118 -12.67 6.73 -13.25
C VAL A 118 -12.32 6.24 -14.65
N MET A 119 -13.33 6.27 -15.52
CA MET A 119 -13.23 5.81 -16.91
C MET A 119 -13.37 7.00 -17.86
N THR A 120 -12.54 7.03 -18.91
CA THR A 120 -12.71 7.97 -20.03
C THR A 120 -13.12 7.22 -21.31
N HIS A 121 -13.63 7.94 -22.30
CA HIS A 121 -14.00 7.41 -23.62
C HIS A 121 -13.22 8.14 -24.73
N PRO A 122 -13.17 7.63 -25.97
CA PRO A 122 -12.51 8.34 -27.07
C PRO A 122 -13.07 9.77 -27.22
N GLY A 123 -12.18 10.77 -27.19
CA GLY A 123 -12.53 12.20 -27.22
C GLY A 123 -13.09 12.76 -25.91
N GLY A 124 -13.04 12.00 -24.82
CA GLY A 124 -13.38 12.45 -23.47
C GLY A 124 -12.22 13.18 -22.76
N PRO A 125 -12.44 13.63 -21.51
CA PRO A 125 -11.42 14.29 -20.69
C PRO A 125 -10.21 13.39 -20.42
N ASP A 126 -9.07 14.02 -20.16
CA ASP A 126 -7.86 13.33 -19.74
C ASP A 126 -8.03 12.80 -18.30
N LEU A 127 -7.53 11.60 -18.03
CA LEU A 127 -7.53 11.04 -16.68
C LEU A 127 -6.46 11.71 -15.79
N ASP A 128 -5.47 12.37 -16.39
CA ASP A 128 -4.48 13.16 -15.65
C ASP A 128 -5.13 14.32 -14.87
N ASP A 129 -6.25 14.86 -15.37
CA ASP A 129 -7.00 15.94 -14.72
C ASP A 129 -7.74 15.50 -13.43
N VAL A 130 -7.93 14.19 -13.23
CA VAL A 130 -8.67 13.63 -12.09
C VAL A 130 -7.92 13.83 -10.78
N VAL A 131 -6.59 13.65 -10.79
CA VAL A 131 -5.75 13.83 -9.59
C VAL A 131 -5.88 15.27 -9.08
N GLY A 132 -5.73 16.25 -9.98
CA GLY A 132 -5.90 17.65 -9.61
C GLY A 132 -7.32 17.99 -9.16
N LEU A 133 -8.36 17.27 -9.61
CA LEU A 133 -9.72 17.45 -9.11
C LEU A 133 -9.89 16.91 -7.69
N LEU A 134 -9.39 15.70 -7.44
CA LEU A 134 -9.45 15.07 -6.14
C LEU A 134 -8.61 15.82 -5.11
N ASP A 135 -7.43 16.32 -5.49
CA ASP A 135 -6.56 17.14 -4.64
C ASP A 135 -7.30 18.38 -4.11
N ARG A 136 -7.95 19.13 -5.01
CA ARG A 136 -8.78 20.29 -4.60
C ARG A 136 -9.89 19.92 -3.63
N TRP A 137 -10.54 18.77 -3.84
CA TRP A 137 -11.58 18.29 -2.94
C TRP A 137 -11.02 17.82 -1.59
N GLY A 138 -9.84 17.20 -1.58
CA GLY A 138 -9.15 16.82 -0.35
C GLY A 138 -8.77 18.04 0.48
N HIS A 139 -8.27 19.11 -0.14
CA HIS A 139 -8.00 20.37 0.53
C HIS A 139 -9.26 20.96 1.18
N GLU A 140 -10.34 21.02 0.40
CA GLU A 140 -11.65 21.47 0.85
C GLU A 140 -12.27 20.60 1.97
N ALA A 141 -11.98 19.29 1.98
CA ALA A 141 -12.43 18.37 3.02
C ALA A 141 -11.61 18.55 4.30
N ARG A 142 -10.29 18.69 4.18
CA ARG A 142 -9.38 18.99 5.30
C ARG A 142 -9.80 20.26 6.02
N GLU A 143 -10.03 21.36 5.29
CA GLU A 143 -10.46 22.63 5.89
C GLU A 143 -11.74 22.44 6.73
N ARG A 144 -12.74 21.72 6.20
CA ARG A 144 -14.00 21.46 6.91
C ARG A 144 -13.82 20.58 8.14
N LEU A 145 -12.92 19.60 8.09
CA LEU A 145 -12.60 18.75 9.24
C LEU A 145 -11.91 19.55 10.35
N VAL A 146 -10.96 20.41 9.98
CA VAL A 146 -10.28 21.31 10.92
C VAL A 146 -11.28 22.31 11.53
N GLU A 147 -12.15 22.91 10.72
CA GLU A 147 -13.23 23.79 11.21
C GLU A 147 -14.19 23.07 12.16
N ALA A 148 -14.41 21.76 11.97
CA ALA A 148 -15.23 20.93 12.85
C ALA A 148 -14.50 20.49 14.14
N GLY A 149 -13.20 20.79 14.27
CA GLY A 149 -12.40 20.51 15.46
C GLY A 149 -11.62 19.19 15.41
N TYR A 150 -11.50 18.55 14.25
CA TYR A 150 -10.65 17.36 14.07
C TYR A 150 -9.21 17.77 13.73
N ALA A 151 -8.24 17.03 14.25
CA ALA A 151 -6.86 17.12 13.81
C ALA A 151 -6.69 16.30 12.52
N VAL A 152 -6.20 16.93 11.46
CA VAL A 152 -5.87 16.26 10.18
C VAL A 152 -4.38 16.49 9.94
N PRO A 153 -3.50 15.65 10.52
CA PRO A 153 -2.05 15.83 10.42
C PRO A 153 -1.55 15.62 8.99
N GLU A 154 -2.18 14.70 8.25
CA GLU A 154 -1.75 14.25 6.93
C GLU A 154 -2.95 14.01 6.01
N TRP A 155 -2.75 14.26 4.72
CA TRP A 155 -3.69 13.92 3.64
C TRP A 155 -2.97 14.04 2.29
N GLY A 156 -3.43 13.29 1.29
CA GLY A 156 -3.14 13.60 -0.10
C GLY A 156 -3.88 12.73 -1.10
N VAL A 157 -3.44 12.80 -2.36
CA VAL A 157 -4.11 12.17 -3.51
C VAL A 157 -3.05 11.62 -4.46
N GLY A 158 -3.08 10.30 -4.69
CA GLY A 158 -2.21 9.60 -5.64
C GLY A 158 -2.97 9.03 -6.85
N ARG A 159 -2.22 8.57 -7.85
CA ARG A 159 -2.75 7.79 -8.99
C ARG A 159 -1.92 6.54 -9.22
N GLY A 160 -2.57 5.38 -9.19
CA GLY A 160 -1.83 4.12 -9.13
C GLY A 160 -1.30 3.88 -7.72
N ALA A 161 -0.75 2.70 -7.47
CA ALA A 161 -0.22 2.32 -6.17
C ALA A 161 1.08 3.09 -5.87
N ASP A 162 0.95 4.36 -5.51
CA ASP A 162 1.96 5.17 -4.84
C ASP A 162 1.21 5.95 -3.76
N ASP A 163 1.11 5.34 -2.58
CA ASP A 163 0.78 6.02 -1.31
C ASP A 163 2.09 6.24 -0.54
N ASP A 164 3.13 6.68 -1.25
CA ASP A 164 4.35 7.23 -0.66
C ASP A 164 4.13 8.73 -0.52
N HIS A 165 3.73 9.17 0.68
CA HIS A 165 3.83 10.58 1.08
C HIS A 165 5.31 10.95 1.31
N ASP A 166 6.09 10.96 0.23
CA ASP A 166 7.40 11.60 0.15
C ASP A 166 7.30 12.76 -0.84
N HIS A 167 7.05 13.95 -0.31
CA HIS A 167 7.37 15.20 -1.00
C HIS A 167 8.07 16.15 -0.03
N ASP A 168 9.34 15.87 0.22
CA ASP A 168 10.34 16.89 0.56
C ASP A 168 10.51 17.81 -0.65
N GLU A 169 9.73 18.88 -0.72
CA GLU A 169 10.09 20.06 -1.51
C GLU A 169 10.92 21.00 -0.63
N ASP A 170 12.22 20.68 -0.58
CA ASP A 170 13.28 21.62 -0.22
C ASP A 170 13.41 22.65 -1.36
N ASP A 171 12.93 23.88 -1.15
CA ASP A 171 13.26 25.05 -1.98
C ASP A 171 13.29 26.33 -1.11
N GLU A 172 14.52 26.73 -0.75
CA GLU A 172 15.05 28.06 -0.30
C GLU A 172 14.27 28.95 0.71
#